data_AF-A0A928DB33-F1
#
_entry.id   AF-A0A928DB33-F1
#
_cell.length_a   1.000
_cell.length_b   1.000
_cell.length_c   1.000
_cell.angle_alpha   90.00
_cell.angle_beta   90.00
_cell.angle_gamma   90.00
#
_symmetry.space_group_name_H-M   'P 1'
#
loop_
_entity.id
_entity.type
_entity.pdbx_description
1 polymer ?
#
loop_
_entity_poly.entity_id
_entity_poly.type
_entity_poly.pdbx_seq_one_letter_code
_entity_poly.pdbx_strand_id
1 'polypeptide(L)'
;MALLATFNAAFAAAPLVALPFEKDVGVSSARPDPVGAGAIEIAAPRQCMGGRASPRAVVVRAADFGFSETNDNNVVAINAALAEAKRIGASRVELAPGTYRCFHGDNCKVGQTYFAINSNITIEGFTDFTFDGKGAELVFRRPPRYPIEPSWDHDGSGANFVIRNCRRVRIGNMVCDWDWRAMPLATCAKVAATHVDDADNTSYIDYELLGCGERHPYYGKIFPFQRTQPMTEDFRRFVRGPQIWHGTYEGEMGCKTLWLSPTRVRVYPFVEDPGRINWQGPNKREFSPKLNRSIVRQHKVGETYRIAHAYYGKGCFTLVSNEDFELHDIEIPSCFGHAVYVGGTQKNWRIRNMTVAPRDLRHPISSSADTIHFVRSHGNAIIDNLTVKLEQDDAINVHDRFTVAKK
;
A
#
# COMPACT_ATOMS: atom_id res chain seq x y z
N MET A 1 33.79 0.81 47.97
CA MET A 1 33.69 0.74 46.50
C MET A 1 32.58 1.72 46.07
N ALA A 2 32.96 2.73 45.29
CA ALA A 2 32.16 3.71 44.52
C ALA A 2 30.86 4.28 45.14
N LEU A 3 30.92 5.48 45.74
CA LEU A 3 30.62 6.81 45.14
C LEU A 3 29.12 7.04 44.85
N LEU A 4 28.38 7.52 45.85
CA LEU A 4 27.08 8.20 45.66
C LEU A 4 27.33 9.70 45.83
N ALA A 5 27.43 10.43 44.72
CA ALA A 5 27.50 11.88 44.74
C ALA A 5 26.09 12.46 44.57
N THR A 6 25.60 13.12 45.61
CA THR A 6 24.52 14.10 45.52
C THR A 6 25.02 15.33 44.77
N PHE A 7 24.27 15.75 43.74
CA PHE A 7 24.35 17.11 43.23
C PHE A 7 22.94 17.68 43.10
N ASN A 8 22.59 18.52 44.08
CA ASN A 8 21.61 19.58 43.91
C ASN A 8 22.24 20.61 42.95
N ALA A 9 21.66 20.78 41.78
CA ALA A 9 21.84 21.99 40.97
C ALA A 9 20.47 22.44 40.50
N ALA A 10 20.00 23.53 41.11
CA ALA A 10 18.81 24.25 40.70
C ALA A 10 18.98 24.71 39.24
N PHE A 11 18.20 24.14 38.34
CA PHE A 11 17.98 24.75 37.03
C PHE A 11 16.77 25.66 37.14
N ALA A 12 17.02 26.96 37.05
CA ALA A 12 16.00 27.96 36.87
C ALA A 12 15.11 27.57 35.69
N ALA A 13 13.81 27.47 35.95
CA ALA A 13 12.82 27.27 34.91
C ALA A 13 12.84 28.50 33.99
N ALA A 14 13.47 28.38 32.82
CA ALA A 14 13.15 29.28 31.72
C ALA A 14 11.69 29.00 31.34
N PRO A 15 10.80 30.02 31.35
CA PRO A 15 9.42 29.82 30.93
C PRO A 15 9.41 29.34 29.47
N LEU A 16 8.54 28.37 29.18
CA LEU A 16 8.17 28.02 27.82
C LEU A 16 7.75 29.31 27.12
N VAL A 17 8.57 29.82 26.20
CA VAL A 17 8.12 30.82 25.24
C VAL A 17 7.32 30.05 24.21
N ALA A 18 6.01 29.99 24.40
CA ALA A 18 5.10 29.73 23.30
C ALA A 18 5.38 30.83 22.28
N LEU A 19 5.93 30.48 21.11
CA LEU A 19 5.91 31.39 19.99
C LEU A 19 4.45 31.75 19.74
N PRO A 20 4.06 33.03 19.78
CA PRO A 20 2.69 33.40 19.51
C PRO A 20 2.34 32.88 18.12
N PHE A 21 1.22 32.17 18.02
CA PHE A 21 0.57 31.94 16.74
C PHE A 21 0.14 33.34 16.26
N GLU A 22 0.96 33.95 15.41
CA GLU A 22 0.58 35.21 14.76
C GLU A 22 -0.69 34.93 13.96
N LYS A 23 -1.80 35.41 14.51
CA LYS A 23 -3.06 35.47 13.83
C LYS A 23 -2.89 36.56 12.76
N ASP A 24 -2.34 36.19 11.61
CA ASP A 24 -2.37 37.01 10.40
C ASP A 24 -3.82 37.16 9.95
N VAL A 25 -4.55 38.03 10.65
CA VAL A 25 -5.84 38.57 10.21
C VAL A 25 -5.53 39.92 9.57
N GLY A 26 -4.79 39.87 8.47
CA GLY A 26 -4.46 41.00 7.62
C GLY A 26 -5.06 40.78 6.23
N VAL A 27 -6.04 41.61 5.88
CA VAL A 27 -6.70 41.62 4.57
C VAL A 27 -5.68 41.97 3.48
N SER A 28 -5.57 41.10 2.48
CA SER A 28 -5.18 41.39 1.09
C SER A 28 -3.89 42.19 0.87
N SER A 29 -2.74 41.53 0.92
CA SER A 29 -1.77 41.66 -0.17
C SER A 29 -1.76 40.33 -0.91
N ALA A 30 -1.96 40.36 -2.23
CA ALA A 30 -1.82 39.17 -3.05
C ALA A 30 -0.42 38.60 -2.80
N ARG A 31 -0.34 37.48 -2.07
CA ARG A 31 0.91 36.71 -2.02
C ARG A 31 1.24 36.42 -3.49
N PRO A 32 2.46 36.70 -3.96
CA PRO A 32 2.84 36.31 -5.30
C PRO A 32 2.52 34.83 -5.45
N ASP A 33 1.90 34.47 -6.58
CA ASP A 33 1.64 33.07 -6.88
C ASP A 33 2.94 32.29 -6.65
N PRO A 34 2.90 31.13 -5.99
CA PRO A 34 4.09 30.33 -5.78
C PRO A 34 4.77 30.12 -7.13
N VAL A 35 5.96 30.70 -7.27
CA VAL A 35 6.79 30.52 -8.47
C VAL A 35 7.22 29.06 -8.42
N GLY A 36 6.72 28.24 -9.34
CA GLY A 36 7.02 26.81 -9.38
C GLY A 36 8.53 26.55 -9.36
N ALA A 37 8.93 25.30 -9.06
CA ALA A 37 10.31 24.88 -8.76
C ALA A 37 11.35 25.05 -9.91
N GLY A 38 11.06 25.84 -10.95
CA GLY A 38 11.88 25.99 -12.15
C GLY A 38 11.87 24.72 -13.01
N ALA A 39 12.68 24.71 -14.07
CA ALA A 39 12.92 23.50 -14.83
C ALA A 39 13.74 22.53 -13.98
N ILE A 40 13.15 21.36 -13.69
CA ILE A 40 13.81 20.29 -12.93
C ILE A 40 14.25 19.21 -13.92
N GLU A 41 15.55 19.02 -14.06
CA GLU A 41 16.11 17.93 -14.85
C GLU A 41 16.40 16.72 -13.94
N ILE A 42 15.87 15.55 -14.31
CA ILE A 42 16.19 14.28 -13.66
C ILE A 42 17.25 13.58 -14.52
N ALA A 43 18.45 13.40 -13.97
CA ALA A 43 19.55 12.84 -14.73
C ALA A 43 19.28 11.37 -15.13
N ALA A 44 19.41 11.08 -16.42
CA ALA A 44 19.26 9.73 -16.95
C ALA A 44 20.46 8.82 -16.60
N PRO A 45 20.30 7.48 -16.64
CA PRO A 45 21.41 6.55 -16.66
C PRO A 45 22.44 6.94 -17.73
N ARG A 46 23.70 7.14 -17.32
CA ARG A 46 24.77 7.47 -18.26
C ARG A 46 25.22 6.21 -18.98
N GLN A 47 25.12 6.21 -20.30
CA GLN A 47 25.68 5.14 -21.14
C GLN A 47 27.21 5.26 -21.31
N CYS A 48 27.84 6.30 -20.76
CA CYS A 48 29.25 6.63 -20.99
C CYS A 48 29.84 7.43 -19.82
N MET A 49 31.01 7.00 -19.34
CA MET A 49 31.89 7.79 -18.48
C MET A 49 32.96 8.44 -19.38
N GLY A 50 32.95 9.77 -19.50
CA GLY A 50 34.07 10.52 -20.08
C GLY A 50 34.29 10.39 -21.60
N GLY A 51 33.23 10.43 -22.42
CA GLY A 51 33.38 10.57 -23.88
C GLY A 51 33.86 9.31 -24.63
N ARG A 52 34.03 8.18 -23.95
CA ARG A 52 34.08 6.85 -24.57
C ARG A 52 32.75 6.15 -24.32
N ALA A 53 32.20 5.49 -25.35
CA ALA A 53 31.12 4.54 -25.16
C ALA A 53 31.51 3.58 -24.01
N SER A 54 30.65 3.42 -23.00
CA SER A 54 30.95 2.47 -21.93
C SER A 54 31.07 1.08 -22.56
N PRO A 55 32.12 0.31 -22.27
CA PRO A 55 32.22 -1.09 -22.68
C PRO A 55 31.12 -2.01 -22.09
N ARG A 56 30.14 -1.46 -21.35
CA ARG A 56 29.17 -2.21 -20.54
C ARG A 56 27.70 -1.91 -20.86
N ALA A 57 27.32 -1.98 -22.13
CA ALA A 57 25.93 -2.25 -22.50
C ALA A 57 25.53 -3.71 -22.21
N VAL A 58 25.96 -4.24 -21.06
CA VAL A 58 25.69 -5.62 -20.65
C VAL A 58 24.26 -5.66 -20.15
N VAL A 59 23.47 -6.52 -20.77
CA VAL A 59 22.08 -6.77 -20.42
C VAL A 59 22.01 -8.15 -19.78
N VAL A 60 21.40 -8.23 -18.60
CA VAL A 60 21.08 -9.49 -17.94
C VAL A 60 19.61 -9.79 -18.18
N ARG A 61 19.29 -10.98 -18.67
CA ARG A 61 17.90 -11.42 -18.90
C ARG A 61 17.45 -12.25 -17.71
N ALA A 62 16.31 -11.89 -17.11
CA ALA A 62 15.80 -12.66 -15.97
C ALA A 62 15.47 -14.13 -16.33
N ALA A 63 15.16 -14.40 -17.60
CA ALA A 63 14.90 -15.76 -18.11
C ALA A 63 16.07 -16.73 -17.86
N ASP A 64 17.32 -16.23 -17.91
CA ASP A 64 18.53 -17.02 -17.66
C ASP A 64 18.65 -17.47 -16.18
N PHE A 65 17.80 -16.91 -15.31
CA PHE A 65 17.76 -17.17 -13.86
C PHE A 65 16.46 -17.86 -13.42
N GLY A 66 15.70 -18.45 -14.37
CA GLY A 66 14.48 -19.20 -14.06
C GLY A 66 13.20 -18.36 -14.01
N PHE A 67 13.21 -17.16 -14.60
CA PHE A 67 12.01 -16.35 -14.81
C PHE A 67 11.14 -16.99 -15.90
N SER A 68 9.94 -17.43 -15.54
CA SER A 68 9.03 -18.20 -16.41
C SER A 68 7.58 -18.12 -15.92
N GLU A 69 6.61 -18.19 -16.83
CA GLU A 69 5.18 -18.26 -16.51
C GLU A 69 4.80 -19.54 -15.74
N THR A 70 5.64 -20.58 -15.84
CA THR A 70 5.47 -21.85 -15.09
C THR A 70 6.07 -21.79 -13.69
N ASN A 71 6.82 -20.74 -13.36
CA ASN A 71 7.39 -20.54 -12.03
C ASN A 71 6.36 -19.83 -11.15
N ASP A 72 6.01 -20.44 -10.00
CA ASP A 72 5.05 -19.85 -9.06
C ASP A 72 5.62 -18.66 -8.27
N ASN A 73 6.95 -18.53 -8.18
CA ASN A 73 7.61 -17.43 -7.49
C ASN A 73 8.79 -16.86 -8.32
N ASN A 74 8.44 -15.98 -9.25
CA ASN A 74 9.40 -15.28 -10.10
C ASN A 74 10.26 -14.24 -9.37
N VAL A 75 9.93 -13.86 -8.13
CA VAL A 75 10.74 -12.91 -7.34
C VAL A 75 12.17 -13.41 -7.15
N VAL A 76 12.33 -14.73 -6.93
CA VAL A 76 13.65 -15.36 -6.74
C VAL A 76 14.51 -15.23 -8.00
N ALA A 77 13.93 -15.51 -9.18
CA ALA A 77 14.62 -15.40 -10.45
C ALA A 77 15.03 -13.96 -10.78
N ILE A 78 14.11 -13.01 -10.54
CA ILE A 78 14.38 -11.58 -10.75
C ILE A 78 15.51 -11.10 -9.84
N ASN A 79 15.49 -11.47 -8.56
CA ASN A 79 16.55 -11.09 -7.62
C ASN A 79 17.89 -11.74 -7.97
N ALA A 80 17.91 -12.97 -8.46
CA ALA A 80 19.13 -13.61 -8.94
C ALA A 80 19.72 -12.87 -10.16
N ALA A 81 18.87 -12.45 -11.11
CA ALA A 81 19.29 -11.62 -12.24
C ALA A 81 19.82 -10.24 -11.80
N LEU A 82 19.18 -9.59 -10.83
CA LEU A 82 19.64 -8.34 -10.24
C LEU A 82 20.99 -8.50 -9.51
N ALA A 83 21.17 -9.59 -8.76
CA ALA A 83 22.43 -9.90 -8.10
C ALA A 83 23.57 -10.08 -9.11
N GLU A 84 23.32 -10.81 -10.20
CA GLU A 84 24.30 -10.97 -11.28
C GLU A 84 24.61 -9.63 -11.96
N ALA A 85 23.56 -8.85 -12.29
CA ALA A 85 23.71 -7.55 -12.91
C ALA A 85 24.61 -6.63 -12.07
N LYS A 86 24.42 -6.63 -10.74
CA LYS A 86 25.28 -5.89 -9.82
C LYS A 86 26.72 -6.43 -9.81
N ARG A 87 26.88 -7.76 -9.80
CA ARG A 87 28.20 -8.44 -9.78
C ARG A 87 29.04 -8.10 -11.01
N ILE A 88 28.45 -8.09 -12.19
CA ILE A 88 29.16 -7.86 -13.46
C ILE A 88 29.16 -6.38 -13.91
N GLY A 89 28.45 -5.51 -13.19
CA GLY A 89 28.28 -4.12 -13.56
C GLY A 89 27.45 -3.94 -14.83
N ALA A 90 26.40 -4.76 -14.99
CA ALA A 90 25.44 -4.63 -16.07
C ALA A 90 24.66 -3.32 -15.95
N SER A 91 24.37 -2.70 -17.09
CA SER A 91 23.59 -1.47 -17.15
C SER A 91 22.08 -1.73 -17.20
N ARG A 92 21.67 -2.99 -17.41
CA ARG A 92 20.26 -3.34 -17.55
C ARG A 92 19.92 -4.75 -17.09
N VAL A 93 18.77 -4.89 -16.45
CA VAL A 93 18.02 -6.16 -16.35
C VAL A 93 16.76 -6.05 -17.20
N GLU A 94 16.49 -7.07 -18.02
CA GLU A 94 15.27 -7.19 -18.82
C GLU A 94 14.44 -8.41 -18.39
N LEU A 95 13.14 -8.22 -18.24
CA LEU A 95 12.17 -9.31 -18.16
C LEU A 95 11.74 -9.73 -19.57
N ALA A 96 11.08 -10.89 -19.68
CA ALA A 96 10.35 -11.26 -20.90
C ALA A 96 8.88 -10.81 -20.78
N PRO A 97 8.19 -10.47 -21.88
CA PRO A 97 6.75 -10.22 -21.86
C PRO A 97 6.00 -11.51 -21.52
N GLY A 98 4.90 -11.38 -20.77
CA GLY A 98 4.10 -12.50 -20.28
C GLY A 98 3.46 -12.18 -18.93
N THR A 99 2.74 -13.14 -18.36
CA THR A 99 2.13 -13.01 -17.03
C THR A 99 2.80 -13.97 -16.04
N TYR A 100 3.41 -13.43 -15.00
CA TYR A 100 4.32 -14.13 -14.11
C TYR A 100 3.83 -14.10 -12.67
N ARG A 101 3.81 -15.27 -12.03
CA ARG A 101 3.43 -15.39 -10.62
C ARG A 101 4.59 -14.98 -9.73
N CYS A 102 4.30 -14.12 -8.77
CA CYS A 102 5.17 -13.69 -7.69
C CYS A 102 4.54 -14.13 -6.36
N PHE A 103 4.22 -15.43 -6.25
CA PHE A 103 3.48 -15.96 -5.11
C PHE A 103 4.46 -16.38 -4.03
N HIS A 104 4.26 -15.83 -2.84
CA HIS A 104 4.95 -16.35 -1.67
C HIS A 104 4.31 -17.68 -1.28
N GLY A 105 5.13 -18.69 -0.99
CA GLY A 105 4.64 -20.03 -0.67
C GLY A 105 3.68 -20.01 0.54
N ASP A 106 2.72 -20.94 0.54
CA ASP A 106 1.69 -21.08 1.59
C ASP A 106 2.28 -21.43 2.98
N ASN A 107 3.59 -21.67 3.06
CA ASN A 107 4.32 -21.95 4.30
C ASN A 107 4.57 -20.72 5.17
N CYS A 108 4.23 -19.51 4.73
CA CYS A 108 4.11 -18.36 5.62
C CYS A 108 2.87 -18.52 6.51
N LYS A 109 3.05 -19.22 7.63
CA LYS A 109 2.03 -19.26 8.68
C LYS A 109 1.76 -17.82 9.14
N VAL A 110 0.49 -17.43 9.11
CA VAL A 110 0.01 -16.17 9.65
C VAL A 110 0.53 -16.01 11.08
N GLY A 111 1.26 -14.91 11.35
CA GLY A 111 1.88 -14.66 12.65
C GLY A 111 3.31 -15.19 12.84
N GLN A 112 3.96 -15.76 11.82
CA GLN A 112 5.41 -15.97 11.86
C GLN A 112 6.16 -14.75 11.28
N THR A 113 7.08 -14.23 12.10
CA THR A 113 8.01 -13.10 11.86
C THR A 113 9.07 -13.39 10.77
N TYR A 114 8.82 -14.29 9.84
CA TYR A 114 9.77 -14.52 8.76
C TYR A 114 9.71 -13.33 7.79
N PHE A 115 10.68 -12.43 7.92
CA PHE A 115 11.29 -11.79 6.76
C PHE A 115 11.80 -12.91 5.86
N ALA A 116 10.90 -13.53 5.11
CA ALA A 116 11.30 -14.53 4.15
C ALA A 116 12.23 -13.81 3.16
N ILE A 117 13.51 -14.17 3.22
CA ILE A 117 14.53 -13.71 2.29
C ILE A 117 13.94 -13.90 0.89
N ASN A 118 13.99 -12.86 0.05
CA ASN A 118 13.40 -12.81 -1.30
C ASN A 118 11.85 -12.69 -1.36
N SER A 119 11.18 -12.08 -0.39
CA SER A 119 9.74 -11.75 -0.51
C SER A 119 9.43 -10.50 -1.35
N ASN A 120 10.47 -9.79 -1.75
CA ASN A 120 10.44 -8.51 -2.46
C ASN A 120 11.40 -8.58 -3.64
N ILE A 121 11.09 -7.86 -4.72
CA ILE A 121 12.07 -7.55 -5.76
C ILE A 121 12.91 -6.38 -5.24
N THR A 122 14.21 -6.59 -5.01
CA THR A 122 15.06 -5.60 -4.34
C THR A 122 16.08 -5.00 -5.31
N ILE A 123 15.97 -3.69 -5.55
CA ILE A 123 16.89 -2.92 -6.39
C ILE A 123 17.61 -1.93 -5.48
N GLU A 124 18.81 -2.29 -5.04
CA GLU A 124 19.55 -1.52 -4.03
C GLU A 124 20.98 -1.18 -4.48
N GLY A 125 21.34 0.10 -4.34
CA GLY A 125 22.70 0.57 -4.57
C GLY A 125 23.14 0.52 -6.04
N PHE A 126 22.21 0.57 -7.00
CA PHE A 126 22.52 0.65 -8.41
C PHE A 126 22.86 2.08 -8.83
N THR A 127 23.75 2.23 -9.81
CA THR A 127 24.07 3.51 -10.44
C THR A 127 24.09 3.35 -11.95
N ASP A 128 23.49 4.30 -12.69
CA ASP A 128 23.42 4.25 -14.16
C ASP A 128 22.77 2.95 -14.69
N PHE A 129 21.60 2.62 -14.15
CA PHE A 129 20.95 1.32 -14.35
C PHE A 129 19.51 1.44 -14.87
N THR A 130 19.07 0.43 -15.62
CA THR A 130 17.68 0.28 -16.08
C THR A 130 17.11 -1.08 -15.71
N PHE A 131 15.92 -1.09 -15.11
CA PHE A 131 15.10 -2.29 -15.00
C PHE A 131 13.94 -2.18 -15.99
N ASP A 132 13.92 -3.04 -17.00
CA ASP A 132 12.94 -2.99 -18.07
C ASP A 132 12.04 -4.23 -18.01
N GLY A 133 10.76 -4.01 -17.67
CA GLY A 133 9.77 -5.07 -17.61
C GLY A 133 9.32 -5.57 -18.98
N LYS A 134 9.58 -4.84 -20.07
CA LYS A 134 9.21 -5.21 -21.45
C LYS A 134 7.75 -5.67 -21.61
N GLY A 135 6.84 -5.08 -20.84
CA GLY A 135 5.42 -5.40 -20.83
C GLY A 135 5.03 -6.60 -19.97
N ALA A 136 5.94 -7.12 -19.13
CA ALA A 136 5.61 -8.19 -18.20
C ALA A 136 4.54 -7.76 -17.19
N GLU A 137 3.60 -8.67 -16.92
CA GLU A 137 2.67 -8.58 -15.81
C GLU A 137 3.16 -9.45 -14.65
N LEU A 138 3.37 -8.83 -13.50
CA LEU A 138 3.77 -9.51 -12.27
C LEU A 138 2.57 -9.58 -11.33
N VAL A 139 2.07 -10.79 -11.08
CA VAL A 139 0.91 -11.03 -10.21
C VAL A 139 1.39 -11.47 -8.84
N PHE A 140 1.13 -10.67 -7.81
CA PHE A 140 1.61 -10.91 -6.46
C PHE A 140 0.54 -11.58 -5.60
N ARG A 141 1.00 -12.52 -4.75
CA ARG A 141 0.20 -13.08 -3.65
C ARG A 141 1.07 -13.20 -2.43
N ARG A 142 0.73 -12.47 -1.37
CA ARG A 142 1.48 -12.51 -0.11
C ARG A 142 0.53 -12.41 1.08
N PRO A 143 0.57 -13.37 2.03
CA PRO A 143 -0.24 -13.29 3.23
C PRO A 143 0.20 -12.08 4.09
N PRO A 144 -0.67 -11.51 4.94
CA PRO A 144 -0.30 -10.48 5.94
C PRO A 144 0.93 -10.88 6.78
N ARG A 145 1.86 -9.96 7.06
CA ARG A 145 3.04 -10.25 7.92
C ARG A 145 2.62 -10.20 9.38
N TYR A 146 1.98 -9.12 9.78
CA TYR A 146 1.62 -8.88 11.18
C TYR A 146 0.15 -8.53 11.33
N PRO A 147 -0.61 -9.37 12.07
CA PRO A 147 -2.03 -9.16 12.28
C PRO A 147 -2.48 -7.82 12.87
N ILE A 148 -1.56 -7.15 13.57
CA ILE A 148 -1.86 -6.09 14.54
C ILE A 148 -0.81 -4.98 14.56
N GLU A 149 0.16 -4.98 13.65
CA GLU A 149 1.10 -3.85 13.60
C GLU A 149 0.44 -2.64 12.95
N PRO A 150 0.41 -1.49 13.64
CA PRO A 150 -0.14 -0.29 13.06
C PRO A 150 0.77 0.21 11.94
N SER A 151 0.16 0.69 10.88
CA SER A 151 0.81 0.98 9.62
C SER A 151 1.90 2.05 9.65
N TRP A 152 1.83 2.99 10.60
CA TRP A 152 2.83 4.05 10.73
C TRP A 152 4.21 3.54 11.17
N ASP A 153 4.28 2.33 11.73
CA ASP A 153 5.53 1.66 12.12
C ASP A 153 6.17 0.88 10.97
N HIS A 154 5.49 0.71 9.83
CA HIS A 154 6.10 0.08 8.67
C HIS A 154 7.07 1.04 7.96
N ASP A 155 8.33 0.64 7.83
CA ASP A 155 9.40 1.40 7.17
C ASP A 155 9.35 1.32 5.62
N GLY A 156 8.29 0.76 5.05
CA GLY A 156 8.16 0.48 3.62
C GLY A 156 8.99 -0.72 3.13
N SER A 157 9.68 -1.48 3.99
CA SER A 157 10.38 -2.73 3.58
C SER A 157 9.42 -3.85 3.10
N GLY A 158 8.12 -3.57 3.08
CA GLY A 158 7.02 -4.43 2.65
C GLY A 158 6.85 -4.58 1.15
N ALA A 159 7.10 -3.53 0.37
CA ALA A 159 6.66 -3.36 -1.01
C ALA A 159 6.92 -4.57 -1.93
N ASN A 160 6.09 -4.81 -2.96
CA ASN A 160 6.44 -5.77 -4.02
C ASN A 160 7.85 -5.48 -4.59
N PHE A 161 8.15 -4.20 -4.79
CA PHE A 161 9.45 -3.66 -5.15
C PHE A 161 10.02 -2.77 -4.04
N VAL A 162 11.22 -3.08 -3.56
CA VAL A 162 11.96 -2.26 -2.60
C VAL A 162 13.17 -1.66 -3.31
N ILE A 163 13.15 -0.34 -3.52
CA ILE A 163 14.15 0.38 -4.31
C ILE A 163 14.86 1.39 -3.42
N ARG A 164 16.15 1.17 -3.18
CA ARG A 164 16.89 1.92 -2.15
C ARG A 164 18.27 2.36 -2.61
N ASN A 165 18.69 3.55 -2.17
CA ASN A 165 20.06 4.03 -2.31
C ASN A 165 20.59 3.99 -3.76
N CYS A 166 19.71 4.14 -4.76
CA CYS A 166 20.07 4.11 -6.17
C CYS A 166 20.33 5.52 -6.72
N ARG A 167 21.14 5.62 -7.78
CA ARG A 167 21.44 6.90 -8.44
C ARG A 167 21.36 6.82 -9.96
N ARG A 168 20.61 7.71 -10.63
CA ARG A 168 20.43 7.67 -12.10
C ARG A 168 19.90 6.30 -12.55
N VAL A 169 18.71 5.97 -12.05
CA VAL A 169 18.07 4.66 -12.30
C VAL A 169 16.66 4.86 -12.89
N ARG A 170 16.34 4.03 -13.89
CA ARG A 170 15.00 3.96 -14.49
C ARG A 170 14.40 2.58 -14.29
N ILE A 171 13.13 2.52 -13.92
CA ILE A 171 12.38 1.28 -13.74
C ILE A 171 11.02 1.46 -14.42
N GLY A 172 10.64 0.53 -15.30
CA GLY A 172 9.41 0.72 -16.06
C GLY A 172 8.98 -0.41 -16.97
N ASN A 173 7.98 -0.12 -17.79
CA ASN A 173 7.39 -1.00 -18.81
C ASN A 173 6.82 -2.30 -18.22
N MET A 174 5.95 -2.21 -17.22
CA MET A 174 5.39 -3.41 -16.57
C MET A 174 4.00 -3.18 -15.99
N VAL A 175 3.33 -4.28 -15.69
CA VAL A 175 2.09 -4.30 -14.91
C VAL A 175 2.33 -5.00 -13.59
N CYS A 176 1.84 -4.43 -12.48
CA CYS A 176 1.91 -5.02 -11.15
C CYS A 176 0.49 -5.24 -10.62
N ASP A 177 0.06 -6.50 -10.55
CA ASP A 177 -1.30 -6.86 -10.16
C ASP A 177 -1.30 -7.84 -8.96
N TRP A 178 -2.49 -8.23 -8.53
CA TRP A 178 -2.70 -9.07 -7.36
C TRP A 178 -3.47 -10.35 -7.70
N ASP A 179 -3.21 -11.43 -6.95
CA ASP A 179 -3.95 -12.68 -7.09
C ASP A 179 -5.36 -12.58 -6.49
N TRP A 180 -6.27 -11.98 -7.25
CA TRP A 180 -7.68 -11.85 -6.93
C TRP A 180 -8.41 -13.18 -6.78
N ARG A 181 -7.94 -14.23 -7.47
CA ARG A 181 -8.59 -15.54 -7.42
C ARG A 181 -8.41 -16.22 -6.07
N ALA A 182 -7.21 -16.10 -5.48
CA ALA A 182 -6.92 -16.71 -4.19
C ALA A 182 -7.16 -15.76 -3.00
N MET A 183 -6.90 -14.46 -3.20
CA MET A 183 -6.84 -13.47 -2.12
C MET A 183 -7.41 -12.12 -2.56
N PRO A 184 -8.73 -12.01 -2.84
CA PRO A 184 -9.32 -10.76 -3.28
C PRO A 184 -9.11 -9.64 -2.25
N LEU A 185 -8.87 -8.42 -2.72
CA LEU A 185 -8.62 -7.23 -1.89
C LEU A 185 -9.89 -6.47 -1.53
N ALA A 186 -10.96 -6.64 -2.30
CA ALA A 186 -12.26 -6.06 -2.04
C ALA A 186 -13.38 -6.87 -2.73
N THR A 187 -14.63 -6.57 -2.42
CA THR A 187 -15.80 -7.16 -3.07
C THR A 187 -16.88 -6.12 -3.27
N CYS A 188 -17.55 -6.15 -4.42
CA CYS A 188 -18.77 -5.41 -4.67
C CYS A 188 -19.92 -6.07 -3.91
N ALA A 189 -20.73 -5.32 -3.20
CA ALA A 189 -21.80 -5.87 -2.37
C ALA A 189 -23.07 -5.04 -2.46
N LYS A 190 -24.21 -5.69 -2.23
CA LYS A 190 -25.52 -5.06 -2.08
C LYS A 190 -26.15 -5.46 -0.76
N VAL A 191 -26.70 -4.51 -0.02
CA VAL A 191 -27.42 -4.79 1.22
C VAL A 191 -28.69 -5.59 0.90
N ALA A 192 -28.73 -6.84 1.34
CA ALA A 192 -29.84 -7.77 1.14
C ALA A 192 -30.87 -7.69 2.27
N ALA A 193 -30.41 -7.51 3.51
CA ALA A 193 -31.27 -7.35 4.68
C ALA A 193 -30.55 -6.55 5.77
N THR A 194 -31.32 -5.88 6.62
CA THR A 194 -30.85 -5.30 7.87
C THR A 194 -31.74 -5.76 9.01
N HIS A 195 -31.16 -5.96 10.19
CA HIS A 195 -31.91 -6.32 11.38
C HIS A 195 -31.37 -5.56 12.58
N VAL A 196 -32.26 -4.74 13.15
CA VAL A 196 -31.98 -3.97 14.36
C VAL A 196 -32.72 -4.65 15.50
N ASP A 197 -31.99 -4.92 16.57
CA ASP A 197 -32.47 -5.58 17.77
C ASP A 197 -32.02 -4.75 18.98
N ASP A 198 -32.84 -4.73 20.02
CA ASP A 198 -32.55 -4.02 21.26
C ASP A 198 -31.57 -4.80 22.14
N ALA A 199 -31.46 -6.12 21.96
CA ALA A 199 -30.40 -6.91 22.58
C ALA A 199 -29.01 -6.44 22.12
N ASP A 200 -28.04 -6.53 23.04
CA ASP A 200 -26.68 -6.09 22.75
C ASP A 200 -25.98 -7.06 21.77
N ASN A 201 -25.29 -6.48 20.79
CA ASN A 201 -24.45 -7.19 19.82
C ASN A 201 -25.18 -8.18 18.89
N THR A 202 -26.50 -8.04 18.71
CA THR A 202 -27.31 -8.90 17.84
C THR A 202 -27.74 -8.25 16.54
N SER A 203 -27.57 -6.93 16.37
CA SER A 203 -27.94 -6.25 15.13
C SER A 203 -26.96 -6.58 14.00
N TYR A 204 -27.48 -6.76 12.78
CA TYR A 204 -26.68 -7.21 11.63
C TYR A 204 -27.12 -6.64 10.28
N ILE A 205 -26.21 -6.75 9.31
CA ILE A 205 -26.42 -6.44 7.90
C ILE A 205 -26.08 -7.70 7.09
N ASP A 206 -26.99 -8.12 6.23
CA ASP A 206 -26.72 -9.17 5.25
C ASP A 206 -26.32 -8.51 3.93
N TYR A 207 -25.15 -8.89 3.40
CA TYR A 207 -24.65 -8.45 2.12
C TYR A 207 -24.70 -9.60 1.11
N GLU A 208 -25.30 -9.34 -0.06
CA GLU A 208 -25.09 -10.15 -1.26
C GLU A 208 -23.76 -9.71 -1.90
N LEU A 209 -22.86 -10.66 -2.12
CA LEU A 209 -21.54 -10.45 -2.71
C LEU A 209 -21.61 -10.63 -4.22
N LEU A 210 -21.25 -9.59 -4.95
CA LEU A 210 -21.37 -9.48 -6.40
C LEU A 210 -20.01 -9.74 -7.07
N GLY A 211 -20.04 -10.16 -8.33
CA GLY A 211 -18.83 -10.32 -9.15
C GLY A 211 -17.93 -11.52 -8.81
N CYS A 212 -18.27 -12.31 -7.79
CA CYS A 212 -17.47 -13.46 -7.34
C CYS A 212 -17.84 -14.81 -7.99
N GLY A 213 -18.78 -14.82 -8.94
CA GLY A 213 -19.27 -16.04 -9.59
C GLY A 213 -20.22 -16.84 -8.68
N GLU A 214 -20.14 -18.16 -8.70
CA GLU A 214 -20.99 -19.05 -7.90
C GLU A 214 -20.58 -19.12 -6.42
N ARG A 215 -19.32 -18.78 -6.11
CA ARG A 215 -18.76 -18.90 -4.77
C ARG A 215 -17.65 -17.88 -4.55
N HIS A 216 -17.74 -17.14 -3.45
CA HIS A 216 -16.68 -16.22 -3.03
C HIS A 216 -15.38 -16.96 -2.64
N PRO A 217 -14.17 -16.46 -3.00
CA PRO A 217 -12.89 -17.10 -2.63
C PRO A 217 -12.69 -17.35 -1.13
N TYR A 218 -13.25 -16.49 -0.28
CA TYR A 218 -13.24 -16.65 1.19
C TYR A 218 -14.38 -17.53 1.76
N TYR A 219 -15.28 -18.09 0.94
CA TYR A 219 -16.39 -18.90 1.46
C TYR A 219 -15.90 -20.12 2.23
N GLY A 220 -16.41 -20.28 3.45
CA GLY A 220 -15.99 -21.30 4.41
C GLY A 220 -14.82 -20.89 5.30
N LYS A 221 -14.27 -19.68 5.09
CA LYS A 221 -13.28 -19.04 5.97
C LYS A 221 -13.93 -17.86 6.70
N ILE A 222 -13.20 -17.28 7.65
CA ILE A 222 -13.54 -15.98 8.19
C ILE A 222 -13.57 -14.96 7.03
N PHE A 223 -14.61 -14.12 6.95
CA PHE A 223 -14.73 -13.14 5.85
C PHE A 223 -14.00 -11.84 6.23
N PRO A 224 -12.96 -11.42 5.49
CA PRO A 224 -12.27 -10.17 5.78
C PRO A 224 -13.21 -8.97 5.60
N PHE A 225 -13.34 -8.12 6.61
CA PHE A 225 -14.24 -6.97 6.55
C PHE A 225 -13.54 -5.76 7.19
N GLN A 226 -12.78 -5.02 6.38
CA GLN A 226 -11.96 -3.93 6.88
C GLN A 226 -12.67 -2.58 6.78
N ARG A 227 -13.29 -2.31 5.63
CA ARG A 227 -13.98 -1.05 5.37
C ARG A 227 -15.16 -1.26 4.42
N THR A 228 -16.24 -0.51 4.62
CA THR A 228 -17.28 -0.34 3.60
C THR A 228 -17.31 1.09 3.08
N GLN A 229 -17.49 1.21 1.77
CA GLN A 229 -17.64 2.49 1.08
C GLN A 229 -18.87 2.41 0.17
N PRO A 230 -19.88 3.29 0.35
CA PRO A 230 -21.02 3.37 -0.54
C PRO A 230 -20.57 3.66 -1.98
N MET A 231 -21.19 2.97 -2.92
CA MET A 231 -20.89 3.07 -4.35
C MET A 231 -22.16 3.31 -5.15
N THR A 232 -22.01 3.85 -6.36
CA THR A 232 -23.06 3.76 -7.40
C THR A 232 -23.37 2.29 -7.72
N GLU A 233 -24.58 2.02 -8.24
CA GLU A 233 -25.00 0.64 -8.57
C GLU A 233 -24.09 -0.05 -9.59
N ASP A 234 -23.42 0.75 -10.43
CA ASP A 234 -22.46 0.28 -11.43
C ASP A 234 -21.02 0.20 -10.91
N PHE A 235 -20.79 0.45 -9.62
CA PHE A 235 -19.50 0.40 -8.93
C PHE A 235 -18.39 1.28 -9.54
N ARG A 236 -18.75 2.34 -10.26
CA ARG A 236 -17.77 3.25 -10.88
C ARG A 236 -17.37 4.42 -10.00
N ARG A 237 -18.16 4.79 -9.00
CA ARG A 237 -17.92 5.98 -8.15
C ARG A 237 -18.36 5.77 -6.71
N PHE A 238 -17.63 6.37 -5.79
CA PHE A 238 -18.07 6.50 -4.40
C PHE A 238 -19.25 7.48 -4.31
N VAL A 239 -20.17 7.19 -3.40
CA VAL A 239 -21.26 8.10 -3.04
C VAL A 239 -21.27 8.36 -1.54
N ARG A 240 -21.97 9.42 -1.12
CA ARG A 240 -22.14 9.72 0.31
C ARG A 240 -23.08 8.69 0.93
N GLY A 241 -22.71 8.17 2.09
CA GLY A 241 -23.52 7.20 2.83
C GLY A 241 -22.77 6.68 4.06
N PRO A 242 -23.39 5.79 4.84
CA PRO A 242 -22.74 5.24 6.03
C PRO A 242 -21.55 4.39 5.63
N GLN A 243 -20.47 4.48 6.40
CA GLN A 243 -19.25 3.68 6.22
C GLN A 243 -18.98 2.92 7.50
N ILE A 244 -18.36 1.76 7.36
CA ILE A 244 -17.79 1.00 8.46
C ILE A 244 -16.28 0.98 8.24
N TRP A 245 -15.50 1.13 9.31
CA TRP A 245 -14.04 1.13 9.27
C TRP A 245 -13.50 0.49 10.54
N HIS A 246 -12.60 -0.48 10.37
CA HIS A 246 -12.00 -1.26 11.46
C HIS A 246 -10.48 -1.01 11.57
N GLY A 247 -10.03 0.22 11.28
CA GLY A 247 -8.64 0.64 11.42
C GLY A 247 -7.79 0.48 10.16
N THR A 248 -6.47 0.54 10.37
CA THR A 248 -5.46 0.69 9.31
C THR A 248 -4.53 -0.53 9.16
N TYR A 249 -4.63 -1.51 10.04
CA TYR A 249 -3.65 -2.60 10.18
C TYR A 249 -3.55 -3.54 8.96
N GLU A 250 -2.42 -4.27 8.93
CA GLU A 250 -2.17 -5.31 7.94
C GLU A 250 -2.98 -6.59 8.22
N GLY A 251 -4.18 -6.67 7.68
CA GLY A 251 -5.00 -7.88 7.66
C GLY A 251 -6.40 -7.70 8.24
N GLU A 252 -6.96 -8.77 8.82
CA GLU A 252 -8.39 -8.88 9.09
C GLU A 252 -8.80 -8.34 10.47
N MET A 253 -8.93 -7.02 10.62
CA MET A 253 -9.37 -6.38 11.88
C MET A 253 -10.89 -6.35 12.07
N GLY A 254 -11.61 -6.97 11.13
CA GLY A 254 -13.07 -6.84 11.01
C GLY A 254 -13.86 -7.35 12.21
N CYS A 255 -15.17 -7.24 12.08
CA CYS A 255 -16.12 -7.68 13.08
C CYS A 255 -16.58 -9.14 12.87
N LYS A 256 -17.47 -9.62 13.74
CA LYS A 256 -18.13 -10.92 13.58
C LYS A 256 -18.86 -11.01 12.24
N THR A 257 -18.61 -12.12 11.54
CA THR A 257 -19.24 -12.41 10.24
C THR A 257 -19.73 -13.85 10.19
N LEU A 258 -20.81 -14.11 9.47
CA LEU A 258 -21.34 -15.45 9.24
C LEU A 258 -21.71 -15.63 7.76
N TRP A 259 -21.22 -16.71 7.14
CA TRP A 259 -21.68 -17.08 5.80
C TRP A 259 -23.11 -17.62 5.86
N LEU A 260 -24.01 -17.02 5.07
CA LEU A 260 -25.38 -17.51 4.88
C LEU A 260 -25.50 -18.37 3.62
N SER A 261 -24.63 -18.13 2.63
CA SER A 261 -24.49 -18.91 1.40
C SER A 261 -23.09 -18.67 0.79
N PRO A 262 -22.70 -19.35 -0.31
CA PRO A 262 -21.47 -19.07 -1.04
C PRO A 262 -21.26 -17.62 -1.51
N THR A 263 -22.35 -16.83 -1.60
CA THR A 263 -22.35 -15.44 -2.07
C THR A 263 -23.01 -14.47 -1.10
N ARG A 264 -23.41 -14.92 0.10
CA ARG A 264 -24.07 -14.04 1.08
C ARG A 264 -23.41 -14.15 2.44
N VAL A 265 -23.08 -12.99 3.00
CA VAL A 265 -22.47 -12.87 4.32
C VAL A 265 -23.30 -11.96 5.22
N ARG A 266 -23.48 -12.38 6.47
CA ARG A 266 -24.00 -11.57 7.56
C ARG A 266 -22.86 -10.93 8.30
N VAL A 267 -22.96 -9.63 8.54
CA VAL A 267 -21.97 -8.82 9.23
C VAL A 267 -22.60 -8.21 10.47
N TYR A 268 -21.94 -8.35 11.60
CA TYR A 268 -22.34 -7.74 12.87
C TYR A 268 -21.36 -6.58 13.16
N PRO A 269 -21.59 -5.38 12.61
CA PRO A 269 -20.62 -4.29 12.70
C PRO A 269 -20.34 -3.93 14.16
N PHE A 270 -19.07 -3.73 14.51
CA PHE A 270 -18.63 -3.40 15.87
C PHE A 270 -19.02 -4.43 16.94
N VAL A 271 -19.22 -5.69 16.54
CA VAL A 271 -19.33 -6.85 17.44
C VAL A 271 -18.07 -7.72 17.32
N GLU A 272 -17.46 -8.04 18.46
CA GLU A 272 -16.27 -8.88 18.52
C GLU A 272 -16.57 -10.28 17.98
N ASP A 273 -15.55 -10.88 17.37
CA ASP A 273 -15.58 -12.29 16.98
C ASP A 273 -14.61 -13.05 17.88
N PRO A 274 -15.07 -13.96 18.74
CA PRO A 274 -14.19 -14.77 19.56
C PRO A 274 -13.15 -15.56 18.75
N GLY A 275 -13.42 -15.84 17.46
CA GLY A 275 -12.45 -16.45 16.54
C GLY A 275 -11.34 -15.52 16.06
N ARG A 276 -11.44 -14.21 16.31
CA ARG A 276 -10.51 -13.15 15.85
C ARG A 276 -9.80 -12.42 17.00
N ILE A 277 -9.76 -12.98 18.20
CA ILE A 277 -9.24 -12.30 19.42
C ILE A 277 -7.83 -11.71 19.25
N ASN A 278 -6.96 -12.36 18.46
CA ASN A 278 -5.60 -11.87 18.20
C ASN A 278 -5.53 -10.67 17.24
N TRP A 279 -6.59 -10.41 16.46
CA TRP A 279 -6.67 -9.32 15.48
C TRP A 279 -7.39 -8.11 16.07
N GLN A 280 -8.43 -8.31 16.88
CA GLN A 280 -9.23 -7.21 17.41
C GLN A 280 -8.61 -6.49 18.63
N GLY A 281 -7.48 -7.00 19.15
CA GLY A 281 -6.80 -6.53 20.36
C GLY A 281 -6.52 -5.01 20.44
N PRO A 282 -5.87 -4.40 19.42
CA PRO A 282 -5.56 -2.96 19.42
C PRO A 282 -6.80 -2.05 19.45
N ASN A 283 -7.93 -2.52 18.89
CA ASN A 283 -9.14 -1.72 18.68
C ASN A 283 -10.33 -2.20 19.52
N LYS A 284 -10.14 -3.00 20.59
CA LYS A 284 -11.25 -3.48 21.44
C LYS A 284 -12.17 -2.36 21.94
N ARG A 285 -11.63 -1.16 22.15
CA ARG A 285 -12.39 0.03 22.58
C ARG A 285 -13.38 0.54 21.53
N GLU A 286 -13.23 0.13 20.27
CA GLU A 286 -14.10 0.52 19.15
C GLU A 286 -15.35 -0.37 19.05
N PHE A 287 -15.38 -1.53 19.72
CA PHE A 287 -16.54 -2.43 19.75
C PHE A 287 -17.58 -1.93 20.76
N SER A 288 -18.82 -1.79 20.31
CA SER A 288 -19.89 -1.19 21.12
C SER A 288 -21.27 -1.65 20.65
N PRO A 289 -22.13 -2.17 21.55
CA PRO A 289 -23.51 -2.48 21.21
C PRO A 289 -24.28 -1.28 20.67
N LYS A 290 -23.98 -0.08 21.19
CA LYS A 290 -24.59 1.17 20.71
C LYS A 290 -24.17 1.49 19.28
N LEU A 291 -22.88 1.34 18.95
CA LEU A 291 -22.40 1.55 17.58
C LEU A 291 -22.93 0.47 16.63
N ASN A 292 -22.98 -0.80 17.05
CA ASN A 292 -23.61 -1.89 16.30
C ASN A 292 -25.04 -1.52 15.88
N ARG A 293 -25.91 -1.19 16.84
CA ARG A 293 -27.30 -0.76 16.54
C ARG A 293 -27.36 0.48 15.65
N SER A 294 -26.57 1.51 15.97
CA SER A 294 -26.58 2.79 15.25
C SER A 294 -26.19 2.63 13.78
N ILE A 295 -25.18 1.81 13.51
CA ILE A 295 -24.63 1.61 12.16
C ILE A 295 -25.58 0.76 11.31
N VAL A 296 -26.17 -0.29 11.88
CA VAL A 296 -27.16 -1.11 11.17
C VAL A 296 -28.39 -0.27 10.79
N ARG A 297 -28.86 0.63 11.66
CA ARG A 297 -29.97 1.56 11.36
C ARG A 297 -29.71 2.50 10.19
N GLN A 298 -28.44 2.82 9.91
CA GLN A 298 -28.09 3.76 8.84
C GLN A 298 -28.05 3.09 7.46
N HIS A 299 -27.84 1.78 7.40
CA HIS A 299 -27.79 1.02 6.15
C HIS A 299 -29.19 0.62 5.70
N LYS A 300 -29.45 0.69 4.40
CA LYS A 300 -30.75 0.37 3.81
C LYS A 300 -30.64 -0.75 2.79
N VAL A 301 -31.66 -1.61 2.78
CA VAL A 301 -31.79 -2.67 1.77
C VAL A 301 -31.75 -2.05 0.38
N GLY A 302 -30.94 -2.63 -0.49
CA GLY A 302 -30.73 -2.17 -1.86
C GLY A 302 -29.47 -1.32 -2.07
N GLU A 303 -28.89 -0.73 -1.02
CA GLU A 303 -27.68 0.09 -1.14
C GLU A 303 -26.46 -0.76 -1.57
N THR A 304 -25.61 -0.17 -2.41
CA THR A 304 -24.41 -0.81 -2.96
C THR A 304 -23.14 -0.29 -2.31
N TYR A 305 -22.20 -1.20 -2.06
CA TYR A 305 -20.97 -0.95 -1.34
C TYR A 305 -19.79 -1.65 -1.99
N ARG A 306 -18.62 -1.04 -1.91
CA ARG A 306 -17.38 -1.79 -1.87
C ARG A 306 -17.10 -2.23 -0.43
N ILE A 307 -16.80 -3.50 -0.23
CA ILE A 307 -16.26 -4.05 1.01
C ILE A 307 -14.77 -4.32 0.77
N ALA A 308 -13.89 -3.56 1.43
CA ALA A 308 -12.47 -3.81 1.40
C ALA A 308 -12.08 -4.92 2.39
N HIS A 309 -11.19 -5.80 1.97
CA HIS A 309 -10.68 -6.93 2.76
C HIS A 309 -9.39 -6.61 3.50
N ALA A 310 -8.72 -5.52 3.13
CA ALA A 310 -7.49 -5.06 3.77
C ALA A 310 -7.33 -3.53 3.66
N TYR A 311 -6.37 -2.96 4.40
CA TYR A 311 -6.03 -1.54 4.34
C TYR A 311 -4.55 -1.34 4.00
N TYR A 312 -3.68 -1.02 4.96
CA TYR A 312 -2.25 -0.95 4.71
C TYR A 312 -1.66 -2.36 4.66
N GLY A 313 -0.60 -2.48 3.91
CA GLY A 313 0.07 -3.74 3.73
C GLY A 313 1.30 -3.56 2.87
N LYS A 314 1.64 -4.60 2.15
CA LYS A 314 2.94 -4.74 1.51
C LYS A 314 3.10 -4.01 0.18
N GLY A 315 2.31 -2.98 -0.12
CA GLY A 315 2.36 -2.04 -1.26
C GLY A 315 2.80 -2.56 -2.64
N CYS A 316 2.97 -1.65 -3.59
CA CYS A 316 3.61 -1.98 -4.87
C CYS A 316 5.08 -1.55 -4.89
N PHE A 317 5.36 -0.25 -4.77
CA PHE A 317 6.72 0.30 -4.79
C PHE A 317 7.05 1.00 -3.48
N THR A 318 8.25 0.78 -2.97
CA THR A 318 8.86 1.61 -1.93
C THR A 318 10.16 2.21 -2.44
N LEU A 319 10.22 3.54 -2.39
CA LEU A 319 11.35 4.35 -2.80
C LEU A 319 12.00 4.95 -1.55
N VAL A 320 13.24 4.59 -1.26
CA VAL A 320 13.98 5.13 -0.10
C VAL A 320 15.34 5.64 -0.52
N SER A 321 15.58 6.93 -0.33
CA SER A 321 16.91 7.55 -0.50
C SER A 321 17.54 7.34 -1.89
N ASN A 322 16.74 7.35 -2.96
CA ASN A 322 17.27 7.35 -4.32
C ASN A 322 17.48 8.79 -4.83
N GLU A 323 18.43 8.99 -5.74
CA GLU A 323 18.73 10.28 -6.38
C GLU A 323 18.68 10.15 -7.91
N ASP A 324 18.09 11.11 -8.62
CA ASP A 324 17.97 11.07 -10.09
C ASP A 324 17.25 9.78 -10.54
N PHE A 325 16.02 9.59 -10.08
CA PHE A 325 15.31 8.31 -10.19
C PHE A 325 13.99 8.43 -10.96
N GLU A 326 13.60 7.38 -11.68
CA GLU A 326 12.36 7.39 -12.46
C GLU A 326 11.61 6.06 -12.43
N LEU A 327 10.30 6.14 -12.15
CA LEU A 327 9.30 5.14 -12.51
C LEU A 327 8.60 5.58 -13.80
N HIS A 328 8.51 4.70 -14.81
CA HIS A 328 7.83 5.05 -16.06
C HIS A 328 7.04 3.91 -16.68
N ASP A 329 5.92 4.22 -17.33
CA ASP A 329 5.13 3.25 -18.11
C ASP A 329 4.72 2.03 -17.28
N ILE A 330 4.08 2.30 -16.12
CA ILE A 330 3.69 1.30 -15.13
C ILE A 330 2.17 1.32 -14.94
N GLU A 331 1.55 0.14 -15.01
CA GLU A 331 0.16 -0.07 -14.62
C GLU A 331 0.12 -0.85 -13.29
N ILE A 332 -0.69 -0.38 -12.36
CA ILE A 332 -0.95 -1.04 -11.07
C ILE A 332 -2.46 -1.23 -10.97
N PRO A 333 -3.01 -2.31 -11.54
CA PRO A 333 -4.44 -2.53 -11.49
C PRO A 333 -4.92 -2.83 -10.08
N SER A 334 -4.07 -3.49 -9.28
CA SER A 334 -4.31 -3.63 -7.86
C SER A 334 -3.05 -3.90 -7.02
N CYS A 335 -3.05 -3.45 -5.76
CA CYS A 335 -2.03 -3.80 -4.79
C CYS A 335 -2.52 -3.74 -3.34
N PHE A 336 -2.00 -4.63 -2.49
CA PHE A 336 -2.27 -4.63 -1.06
C PHE A 336 -1.39 -3.59 -0.34
N GLY A 337 -1.91 -2.39 -0.10
CA GLY A 337 -1.25 -1.26 0.57
C GLY A 337 -1.10 -0.07 -0.37
N HIS A 338 -0.06 0.75 -0.16
CA HIS A 338 0.21 1.91 -1.01
C HIS A 338 0.71 1.50 -2.39
N ALA A 339 0.32 2.20 -3.45
CA ALA A 339 0.91 1.95 -4.77
C ALA A 339 2.38 2.42 -4.80
N VAL A 340 2.68 3.63 -4.32
CA VAL A 340 4.04 4.14 -4.17
C VAL A 340 4.22 4.78 -2.80
N TYR A 341 5.15 4.24 -2.01
CA TYR A 341 5.60 4.83 -0.75
C TYR A 341 6.97 5.50 -0.94
N VAL A 342 7.13 6.70 -0.40
CA VAL A 342 8.36 7.51 -0.51
C VAL A 342 8.89 7.86 0.87
N GLY A 343 10.18 7.57 1.09
CA GLY A 343 10.86 7.84 2.35
C GLY A 343 12.36 8.14 2.23
N GLY A 344 12.96 8.38 3.39
CA GLY A 344 14.40 8.64 3.50
C GLY A 344 14.81 9.98 2.87
N THR A 345 15.96 10.01 2.22
CA THR A 345 16.51 11.19 1.55
C THR A 345 16.24 11.15 0.04
N GLN A 346 15.08 10.60 -0.36
CA GLN A 346 14.68 10.50 -1.76
C GLN A 346 14.76 11.89 -2.42
N LYS A 347 15.40 12.03 -3.58
CA LYS A 347 15.71 13.33 -4.17
C LYS A 347 15.71 13.30 -5.69
N ASN A 348 15.21 14.37 -6.32
CA ASN A 348 15.23 14.55 -7.77
C ASN A 348 14.70 13.31 -8.49
N TRP A 349 13.40 13.10 -8.46
CA TRP A 349 12.81 11.89 -9.02
C TRP A 349 11.50 12.15 -9.75
N ARG A 350 11.08 11.16 -10.56
CA ARG A 350 9.90 11.27 -11.42
C ARG A 350 9.06 10.00 -11.44
N ILE A 351 7.74 10.19 -11.54
CA ILE A 351 6.78 9.20 -12.05
C ILE A 351 6.25 9.72 -13.38
N ARG A 352 6.38 8.93 -14.45
CA ARG A 352 5.85 9.25 -15.78
C ARG A 352 4.92 8.17 -16.28
N ASN A 353 3.74 8.54 -16.79
CA ASN A 353 2.82 7.61 -17.46
C ASN A 353 2.50 6.39 -16.58
N MET A 354 1.90 6.65 -15.42
CA MET A 354 1.53 5.61 -14.46
C MET A 354 0.01 5.56 -14.32
N THR A 355 -0.55 4.35 -14.29
CA THR A 355 -1.98 4.14 -14.04
C THR A 355 -2.17 3.28 -12.80
N VAL A 356 -2.90 3.78 -11.81
CA VAL A 356 -3.33 3.05 -10.61
C VAL A 356 -4.85 3.01 -10.62
N ALA A 357 -5.41 2.00 -11.28
CA ALA A 357 -6.85 1.89 -11.53
C ALA A 357 -7.26 0.44 -11.75
N PRO A 358 -8.40 -0.02 -11.22
CA PRO A 358 -8.91 -1.37 -11.46
C PRO A 358 -9.00 -1.74 -12.94
N ARG A 359 -8.72 -3.01 -13.25
CA ARG A 359 -8.97 -3.57 -14.60
C ARG A 359 -10.44 -3.59 -14.95
N ASP A 360 -11.27 -3.97 -13.97
CA ASP A 360 -12.71 -4.11 -14.14
C ASP A 360 -13.46 -3.92 -12.82
N LEU A 361 -14.78 -4.04 -12.88
CA LEU A 361 -15.67 -3.88 -11.74
C LEU A 361 -15.71 -5.10 -10.80
N ARG A 362 -15.12 -6.24 -11.18
CA ARG A 362 -14.96 -7.40 -10.29
C ARG A 362 -13.81 -7.19 -9.31
N HIS A 363 -12.92 -6.26 -9.63
CA HIS A 363 -11.76 -5.88 -8.83
C HIS A 363 -11.92 -4.44 -8.33
N PRO A 364 -12.90 -4.11 -7.45
CA PRO A 364 -13.35 -2.73 -7.20
C PRO A 364 -12.38 -1.87 -6.38
N ILE A 365 -11.08 -2.15 -6.42
CA ILE A 365 -10.04 -1.42 -5.73
C ILE A 365 -8.74 -1.51 -6.52
N SER A 366 -8.03 -0.38 -6.63
CA SER A 366 -6.65 -0.38 -7.11
C SER A 366 -5.71 -0.62 -5.93
N SER A 367 -5.33 0.44 -5.23
CA SER A 367 -4.57 0.34 -3.97
C SER A 367 -5.52 0.23 -2.78
N SER A 368 -5.26 -0.70 -1.86
CA SER A 368 -6.01 -0.79 -0.60
C SER A 368 -5.64 0.29 0.42
N ALA A 369 -4.69 1.17 0.06
CA ALA A 369 -4.35 2.41 0.75
C ALA A 369 -4.11 3.53 -0.29
N ASP A 370 -3.26 4.49 0.04
CA ASP A 370 -2.94 5.65 -0.80
C ASP A 370 -2.32 5.23 -2.13
N THR A 371 -2.51 6.05 -3.17
CA THR A 371 -1.78 5.86 -4.43
C THR A 371 -0.32 6.32 -4.29
N ILE A 372 -0.06 7.55 -3.84
CA ILE A 372 1.32 8.01 -3.55
C ILE A 372 1.40 8.59 -2.14
N HIS A 373 2.28 8.07 -1.31
CA HIS A 373 2.41 8.46 0.09
C HIS A 373 3.84 8.89 0.40
N PHE A 374 4.04 10.18 0.72
CA PHE A 374 5.33 10.75 1.07
C PHE A 374 5.43 10.92 2.57
N VAL A 375 6.41 10.26 3.17
CA VAL A 375 6.71 10.40 4.60
C VAL A 375 7.94 11.26 4.84
N ARG A 376 8.94 11.18 3.95
CA ARG A 376 10.20 11.96 3.97
C ARG A 376 10.77 12.01 2.55
N SER A 377 11.10 13.19 2.04
CA SER A 377 11.77 13.38 0.75
C SER A 377 12.52 14.71 0.74
N HIS A 378 13.60 14.79 -0.03
CA HIS A 378 14.36 16.01 -0.28
C HIS A 378 14.20 16.45 -1.75
N GLY A 379 14.51 17.71 -2.03
CA GLY A 379 14.57 18.22 -3.41
C GLY A 379 13.24 18.09 -4.16
N ASN A 380 13.32 17.74 -5.44
CA ASN A 380 12.19 17.81 -6.35
C ASN A 380 11.58 16.45 -6.67
N ALA A 381 10.25 16.40 -6.81
CA ALA A 381 9.48 15.29 -7.34
C ALA A 381 8.63 15.78 -8.52
N ILE A 382 8.65 15.04 -9.64
CA ILE A 382 7.80 15.31 -10.82
C ILE A 382 6.85 14.15 -11.00
N ILE A 383 5.55 14.42 -11.06
CA ILE A 383 4.54 13.40 -11.37
C ILE A 383 3.82 13.88 -12.62
N ASP A 384 3.94 13.13 -13.70
CA ASP A 384 3.33 13.49 -14.97
C ASP A 384 2.59 12.32 -15.62
N ASN A 385 1.40 12.61 -16.15
CA ASN A 385 0.48 11.62 -16.71
C ASN A 385 0.17 10.46 -15.72
N LEU A 386 -0.27 10.81 -14.51
CA LEU A 386 -0.77 9.86 -13.51
C LEU A 386 -2.30 9.73 -13.64
N THR A 387 -2.79 8.50 -13.79
CA THR A 387 -4.21 8.18 -13.66
C THR A 387 -4.45 7.44 -12.35
N VAL A 388 -5.40 7.92 -11.53
CA VAL A 388 -5.78 7.28 -10.27
C VAL A 388 -7.28 7.03 -10.25
N LYS A 389 -7.71 5.82 -9.87
CA LYS A 389 -9.13 5.47 -9.68
C LYS A 389 -9.29 4.44 -8.58
N LEU A 390 -10.33 4.62 -7.76
CA LEU A 390 -10.86 3.62 -6.82
C LEU A 390 -9.81 3.07 -5.84
N GLU A 391 -8.83 3.89 -5.48
CA GLU A 391 -7.99 3.73 -4.31
C GLU A 391 -8.85 3.72 -3.02
N GLN A 392 -8.27 3.25 -1.92
CA GLN A 392 -8.98 3.26 -0.63
C GLN A 392 -8.88 4.58 0.13
N ASP A 393 -7.74 5.24 -0.03
CA ASP A 393 -7.33 6.38 0.75
C ASP A 393 -6.99 7.57 -0.16
N ASP A 394 -6.00 8.38 0.20
CA ASP A 394 -5.60 9.53 -0.60
C ASP A 394 -4.99 9.13 -1.95
N ALA A 395 -5.33 9.87 -3.01
CA ALA A 395 -4.59 9.77 -4.28
C ALA A 395 -3.12 10.17 -4.09
N ILE A 396 -2.86 11.26 -3.35
CA ILE A 396 -1.53 11.70 -2.99
C ILE A 396 -1.56 12.28 -1.57
N ASN A 397 -0.70 11.77 -0.69
CA ASN A 397 -0.49 12.29 0.64
C ASN A 397 0.97 12.77 0.78
N VAL A 398 1.17 14.05 1.08
CA VAL A 398 2.50 14.66 1.19
C VAL A 398 2.72 15.22 2.58
N HIS A 399 3.62 14.61 3.36
CA HIS A 399 3.95 15.09 4.69
C HIS A 399 5.38 14.73 5.12
N ASP A 400 5.76 15.20 6.31
CA ASP A 400 6.98 14.81 7.03
C ASP A 400 6.61 14.13 8.37
N ARG A 401 7.59 13.60 9.11
CA ARG A 401 7.42 13.08 10.46
C ARG A 401 7.67 14.18 11.49
N PHE A 402 6.68 14.46 12.33
CA PHE A 402 6.89 15.21 13.56
C PHE A 402 7.18 14.22 14.70
N THR A 403 8.16 14.54 15.56
CA THR A 403 8.41 13.78 16.79
C THR A 403 8.30 14.72 17.97
N VAL A 404 7.41 14.40 18.92
CA VAL A 404 7.30 15.14 20.19
C VAL A 404 8.17 14.44 21.21
N ALA A 405 9.29 15.06 21.57
CA ALA A 405 10.09 14.61 22.70
C ALA A 405 9.36 14.94 24.01
N LYS A 406 8.96 13.92 24.78
CA LYS A 406 8.61 14.12 26.19
C LYS A 406 9.90 14.37 26.97
N LYS A 407 9.95 15.49 27.69
CA LYS A 407 11.00 15.77 28.67
C LYS A 407 10.86 14.86 29.89
#